data_AF-A0A1M5E123-F1
#
_entry.id   AF-A0A1M5E123-F1
#
_cell.length_a   1.000
_cell.length_b   1.000
_cell.length_c   1.000
_cell.angle_alpha   90.00
_cell.angle_beta   90.00
_cell.angle_gamma   90.00
#
_symmetry.space_group_name_H-M   'P 1'
#
loop_
_entity.id
_entity.type
_entity.pdbx_description
1 polymer ?
#
loop_
_entity_poly.entity_id
_entity_poly.type
_entity_poly.pdbx_seq_one_letter_code
_entity_poly.pdbx_strand_id
1 'polypeptide(L)'
;MDNLKKGLITVSVIAGLLAISLSFILGRGIDREEVQRAQLEMQELRASRDSIKVIVSLKDSLQALLGSQVKQLESETTRLRDEVQYLETEREENQLTVRNIRKKEDLQVKLAETFPEMAQSDWGVTEVYNEEADIGIEYLLVPLWFSETFIIDHQNSISYMQQRDKLELVDSLNQQVMVLQDSLFTLEQEKSEAYQLGYEEAFTKYEDINTKYIELLEQPPSIDFGIPKWGIIGTSIGAGVLVGSQIK
;
A
#
# COMPACT_ATOMS: atom_id res chain seq x y z
N MET A 1 -18.52 89.43 -5.13
CA MET A 1 -17.34 88.55 -5.00
C MET A 1 -17.52 87.39 -4.01
N ASP A 2 -18.56 87.36 -3.16
CA ASP A 2 -18.73 86.30 -2.16
C ASP A 2 -19.31 84.97 -2.68
N ASN A 3 -20.14 84.99 -3.73
CA ASN A 3 -20.79 83.76 -4.21
C ASN A 3 -19.84 82.84 -4.99
N LEU A 4 -18.81 83.39 -5.64
CA LEU A 4 -17.76 82.62 -6.33
C LEU A 4 -16.83 81.90 -5.36
N LYS A 5 -16.47 82.54 -4.24
CA LYS A 5 -15.66 81.91 -3.18
C LYS A 5 -16.42 80.79 -2.47
N LYS A 6 -17.71 80.98 -2.18
CA LYS A 6 -18.57 79.94 -1.60
C LYS A 6 -18.76 78.75 -2.53
N GLY A 7 -18.98 78.99 -3.83
CA GLY A 7 -19.09 77.93 -4.85
C GLY A 7 -17.82 77.08 -4.99
N LEU A 8 -16.66 77.72 -4.94
CA LEU A 8 -15.36 77.04 -5.09
C LEU A 8 -14.99 76.19 -3.85
N ILE A 9 -15.37 76.65 -2.66
CA ILE A 9 -15.23 75.90 -1.41
C ILE A 9 -16.19 74.70 -1.38
N THR A 10 -17.43 74.84 -1.84
CA THR A 10 -18.36 73.70 -1.90
C THR A 10 -17.92 72.63 -2.90
N VAL A 11 -17.38 73.03 -4.06
CA VAL A 11 -16.89 72.07 -5.07
C VAL A 11 -15.63 71.33 -4.58
N SER A 12 -14.72 72.00 -3.87
CA SER A 12 -13.52 71.36 -3.34
C SER A 12 -13.81 70.39 -2.20
N VAL A 13 -14.79 70.69 -1.34
CA VAL A 13 -15.25 69.77 -0.28
C VAL A 13 -15.95 68.54 -0.87
N ILE A 14 -16.78 68.72 -1.90
CA ILE A 14 -17.46 67.60 -2.59
C ILE A 14 -16.44 66.72 -3.34
N ALA A 15 -15.47 67.32 -4.02
CA ALA A 15 -14.40 66.57 -4.69
C ALA A 15 -13.50 65.82 -3.72
N GLY A 16 -13.19 66.41 -2.55
CA GLY A 16 -12.43 65.75 -1.48
C GLY A 16 -13.18 64.55 -0.88
N LEU A 17 -14.48 64.68 -0.64
CA LEU A 17 -15.32 63.57 -0.16
C LEU A 17 -15.49 62.47 -1.21
N LEU A 18 -15.58 62.82 -2.50
CA LEU A 18 -15.60 61.86 -3.60
C LEU A 18 -14.26 61.13 -3.75
N ALA A 19 -13.13 61.81 -3.59
CA ALA A 19 -11.81 61.18 -3.62
C ALA A 19 -11.61 60.22 -2.43
N ILE A 20 -11.99 60.63 -1.21
CA ILE A 20 -11.91 59.77 -0.02
C ILE A 20 -12.81 58.54 -0.15
N SER A 21 -14.03 58.72 -0.68
CA SER A 21 -14.94 57.59 -0.91
C SER A 21 -14.47 56.68 -2.04
N LEU A 22 -13.89 57.21 -3.13
CA LEU A 22 -13.26 56.39 -4.18
C LEU A 22 -12.05 55.62 -3.65
N SER A 23 -11.18 56.24 -2.85
CA SER A 23 -10.02 55.57 -2.23
C SER A 23 -10.46 54.45 -1.27
N PHE A 24 -11.55 54.65 -0.53
CA PHE A 24 -12.11 53.64 0.36
C PHE A 24 -12.77 52.48 -0.41
N ILE A 25 -13.39 52.76 -1.56
CA ILE A 25 -14.00 51.76 -2.45
C ILE A 25 -12.91 50.98 -3.21
N LEU A 26 -11.86 51.65 -3.69
CA LEU A 26 -10.74 51.03 -4.40
C LEU A 26 -9.87 50.17 -3.48
N GLY A 27 -9.55 50.64 -2.26
CA GLY A 27 -8.84 49.85 -1.25
C GLY A 27 -9.61 48.60 -0.83
N ARG A 28 -10.94 48.69 -0.64
CA ARG A 28 -11.79 47.52 -0.40
C ARG A 28 -11.94 46.59 -1.59
N GLY A 29 -11.74 47.07 -2.82
CA GLY A 29 -11.81 46.25 -4.03
C GLY A 29 -10.65 45.27 -4.13
N ILE A 30 -9.44 45.78 -3.89
CA ILE A 30 -8.19 45.00 -3.92
C ILE A 30 -8.17 43.97 -2.78
N ASP A 31 -8.52 44.38 -1.55
CA ASP A 31 -8.64 43.47 -0.40
C ASP A 31 -9.66 42.34 -0.64
N ARG A 32 -10.76 42.63 -1.35
CA ARG A 32 -11.83 41.65 -1.57
C ARG A 32 -11.47 40.61 -2.63
N GLU A 33 -10.74 41.02 -3.68
CA GLU A 33 -10.23 40.11 -4.71
C GLU A 33 -9.17 39.16 -4.13
N GLU A 34 -8.28 39.69 -3.29
CA GLU A 34 -7.22 38.91 -2.65
C GLU A 34 -7.76 37.94 -1.59
N VAL A 35 -8.76 38.37 -0.79
CA VAL A 35 -9.51 37.49 0.11
C VAL A 35 -10.25 36.41 -0.67
N GLN A 36 -10.84 36.73 -1.82
CA GLN A 36 -11.54 35.74 -2.65
C GLN A 36 -10.57 34.73 -3.27
N ARG A 37 -9.38 35.17 -3.70
CA ARG A 37 -8.30 34.29 -4.16
C ARG A 37 -7.83 33.35 -3.06
N ALA A 38 -7.53 33.86 -1.87
CA ALA A 38 -7.12 33.04 -0.72
C ALA A 38 -8.21 32.04 -0.30
N GLN A 39 -9.49 32.40 -0.40
CA GLN A 39 -10.60 31.48 -0.16
C GLN A 39 -10.68 30.34 -1.19
N LEU A 40 -10.41 30.63 -2.46
CA LEU A 40 -10.34 29.61 -3.52
C LEU A 40 -9.14 28.68 -3.29
N GLU A 41 -7.95 29.22 -3.02
CA GLU A 41 -6.75 28.44 -2.72
C GLU A 41 -6.93 27.54 -1.48
N MET A 42 -7.61 28.04 -0.44
CA MET A 42 -7.95 27.23 0.73
C MET A 42 -8.92 26.10 0.39
N GLN A 43 -9.89 26.34 -0.51
CA GLN A 43 -10.81 25.28 -0.97
C GLN A 43 -10.08 24.22 -1.79
N GLU A 44 -9.18 24.63 -2.69
CA GLU A 44 -8.33 23.72 -3.46
C GLU A 44 -7.43 22.87 -2.57
N LEU A 45 -6.78 23.47 -1.57
CA LEU A 45 -5.97 22.74 -0.58
C LEU A 45 -6.80 21.73 0.21
N ARG A 46 -8.03 22.09 0.61
CA ARG A 46 -8.94 21.17 1.30
C ARG A 46 -9.36 20.02 0.39
N ALA A 47 -9.68 20.31 -0.87
CA ALA A 47 -10.03 19.30 -1.86
C ALA A 47 -8.84 18.35 -2.16
N SER A 48 -7.63 18.90 -2.29
CA SER A 48 -6.39 18.12 -2.45
C SER A 48 -6.14 17.20 -1.25
N ARG A 49 -6.22 17.74 -0.02
CA ARG A 49 -6.13 16.95 1.23
C ARG A 49 -7.16 15.81 1.27
N ASP A 50 -8.41 16.11 0.96
CA ASP A 50 -9.49 15.13 1.03
C ASP A 50 -9.32 14.04 -0.06
N SER A 51 -8.86 14.43 -1.25
CA SER A 51 -8.46 13.50 -2.31
C SER A 51 -7.33 12.56 -1.86
N ILE A 52 -6.26 13.11 -1.27
CA ILE A 52 -5.14 12.31 -0.73
C ILE A 52 -5.64 11.35 0.34
N LYS A 53 -6.49 11.80 1.27
CA LYS A 53 -7.08 10.93 2.29
C LYS A 53 -7.88 9.78 1.71
N VAL A 54 -8.65 10.02 0.65
CA VAL A 54 -9.41 8.96 -0.03
C VAL A 54 -8.45 7.95 -0.66
N ILE A 55 -7.43 8.42 -1.39
CA ILE A 55 -6.42 7.55 -2.02
C ILE A 55 -5.71 6.71 -0.97
N VAL A 56 -5.27 7.31 0.14
CA VAL A 56 -4.61 6.59 1.23
C VAL A 56 -5.54 5.57 1.87
N SER A 57 -6.79 5.92 2.16
CA SER A 57 -7.76 4.97 2.74
C SER A 57 -8.03 3.76 1.85
N LEU A 58 -8.03 3.97 0.52
CA LEU A 58 -8.15 2.88 -0.46
C LEU A 58 -6.91 1.98 -0.42
N LYS A 59 -5.71 2.57 -0.40
CA LYS A 59 -4.44 1.83 -0.29
C LYS A 59 -4.35 1.06 1.02
N ASP A 60 -4.74 1.64 2.15
CA ASP A 60 -4.77 0.96 3.45
C ASP A 60 -5.72 -0.25 3.42
N SER A 61 -6.89 -0.11 2.76
CA SER A 61 -7.83 -1.21 2.58
C SER A 61 -7.26 -2.34 1.73
N LEU A 62 -6.54 -2.00 0.66
CA LEU A 62 -5.83 -2.98 -0.17
C LEU A 62 -4.68 -3.65 0.61
N GLN A 63 -3.91 -2.89 1.39
CA GLN A 63 -2.85 -3.44 2.24
C GLN A 63 -3.43 -4.43 3.27
N ALA A 64 -4.56 -4.11 3.89
CA ALA A 64 -5.22 -5.01 4.83
C ALA A 64 -5.68 -6.32 4.15
N LEU A 65 -6.23 -6.23 2.94
CA LEU A 65 -6.67 -7.40 2.16
C LEU A 65 -5.49 -8.27 1.74
N LEU A 66 -4.45 -7.68 1.15
CA LEU A 66 -3.24 -8.41 0.72
C LEU A 66 -2.51 -9.01 1.93
N GLY A 67 -2.42 -8.28 3.04
CA GLY A 67 -1.86 -8.80 4.29
C GLY A 67 -2.64 -9.97 4.86
N SER A 68 -3.97 -9.99 4.71
CA SER A 68 -4.79 -11.16 5.08
C SER A 68 -4.52 -12.36 4.18
N GLN A 69 -4.35 -12.14 2.87
CA GLN A 69 -4.02 -13.21 1.93
C GLN A 69 -2.64 -13.81 2.22
N VAL A 70 -1.63 -12.98 2.49
CA VAL A 70 -0.29 -13.45 2.91
C VAL A 70 -0.39 -14.39 4.11
N LYS A 71 -1.08 -13.97 5.17
CA LYS A 71 -1.26 -14.80 6.38
C LYS A 71 -1.96 -16.13 6.08
N GLN A 72 -2.96 -16.11 5.20
CA GLN A 72 -3.66 -17.32 4.80
C GLN A 72 -2.73 -18.29 4.06
N LEU A 73 -1.96 -17.80 3.09
CA LEU A 73 -1.00 -18.60 2.34
C LEU A 73 0.13 -19.13 3.24
N GLU A 74 0.65 -18.33 4.17
CA GLU A 74 1.64 -18.77 5.16
C GLU A 74 1.11 -19.86 6.08
N SER A 75 -0.16 -19.76 6.50
CA SER A 75 -0.83 -20.80 7.28
C SER A 75 -0.96 -22.09 6.48
N GLU A 76 -1.29 -22.00 5.19
CA GLU A 76 -1.39 -23.16 4.31
C GLU A 76 -0.03 -23.82 4.05
N THR A 77 1.02 -23.01 3.85
CA THR A 77 2.41 -23.50 3.77
C THR A 77 2.81 -24.25 5.04
N THR A 78 2.45 -23.73 6.22
CA THR A 78 2.74 -24.40 7.49
C THR A 78 2.00 -25.73 7.57
N ARG A 79 0.71 -25.75 7.24
CA ARG A 79 -0.10 -26.97 7.20
C ARG A 79 0.50 -28.04 6.29
N LEU A 80 0.96 -27.68 5.09
CA LEU A 80 1.58 -28.61 4.15
C LEU A 80 2.92 -29.17 4.68
N ARG A 81 3.72 -28.35 5.37
CA ARG A 81 4.96 -28.80 6.02
C ARG A 81 4.68 -29.78 7.16
N ASP A 82 3.64 -29.54 7.95
CA ASP A 82 3.21 -30.46 9.00
C ASP A 82 2.76 -31.80 8.41
N GLU A 83 2.05 -31.79 7.27
CA GLU A 83 1.68 -33.01 6.55
C GLU A 83 2.90 -33.78 6.03
N VAL A 84 3.93 -33.08 5.53
CA VAL A 84 5.19 -33.73 5.11
C VAL A 84 5.87 -34.38 6.31
N GLN A 85 5.91 -33.71 7.46
CA GLN A 85 6.47 -34.27 8.68
C GLN A 85 5.68 -35.50 9.17
N TYR A 86 4.36 -35.45 9.08
CA TYR A 86 3.49 -36.59 9.37
C TYR A 86 3.80 -37.79 8.45
N LEU A 87 3.90 -37.55 7.14
CA LEU A 87 4.24 -38.59 6.16
C LEU A 87 5.62 -39.19 6.42
N GLU A 88 6.58 -38.40 6.91
CA GLU A 88 7.91 -38.91 7.27
C GLU A 88 7.87 -39.79 8.52
N THR A 89 7.12 -39.39 9.55
CA THR A 89 6.90 -40.23 10.73
C THR A 89 6.18 -41.53 10.37
N GLU A 90 5.12 -41.46 9.56
CA GLU A 90 4.41 -42.65 9.07
C GLU A 90 5.32 -43.56 8.25
N ARG A 91 6.20 -43.00 7.41
CA ARG A 91 7.20 -43.74 6.63
C ARG A 91 8.18 -44.49 7.54
N GLU A 92 8.71 -43.83 8.57
CA GLU A 92 9.61 -44.44 9.55
C GLU A 92 8.92 -45.58 10.33
N GLU A 93 7.69 -45.38 10.77
CA GLU A 93 6.89 -46.40 11.46
C GLU A 93 6.59 -47.60 10.57
N ASN A 94 6.21 -47.38 9.32
CA ASN A 94 5.98 -48.43 8.33
C ASN A 94 7.26 -49.23 8.06
N GLN A 95 8.39 -48.54 7.90
CA GLN A 95 9.69 -49.18 7.70
C GLN A 95 10.09 -50.05 8.90
N LEU A 96 9.87 -49.58 10.12
CA LEU A 96 10.11 -50.36 11.35
C LEU A 96 9.15 -51.55 11.45
N THR A 97 7.88 -51.36 11.08
CA THR A 97 6.87 -52.42 11.08
C THR A 97 7.29 -53.57 10.17
N VAL A 98 7.72 -53.27 8.94
CA VAL A 98 8.20 -54.27 7.97
C VAL A 98 9.48 -54.97 8.47
N ARG A 99 10.45 -54.22 9.02
CA ARG A 99 11.68 -54.76 9.63
C ARG A 99 11.45 -55.69 10.83
N ASN A 100 10.32 -55.51 11.52
CA ASN A 100 9.96 -56.29 12.69
C ASN A 100 9.15 -57.55 12.38
N ILE A 101 8.80 -57.79 11.11
CA ILE A 101 8.15 -59.03 10.70
C ILE A 101 9.15 -60.19 10.85
N ARG A 102 8.81 -61.16 11.70
CA ARG A 102 9.66 -62.34 11.97
C ARG A 102 9.18 -63.62 11.31
N LYS A 103 7.89 -63.72 11.01
CA LYS A 103 7.28 -64.89 10.37
C LYS A 103 7.30 -64.72 8.86
N LYS A 104 7.60 -65.80 8.13
CA LYS A 104 7.73 -65.78 6.67
C LYS A 104 6.36 -65.57 6.01
N GLU A 105 5.32 -66.14 6.60
CA GLU A 105 3.94 -66.06 6.16
C GLU A 105 3.44 -64.62 6.24
N ASP A 106 3.70 -63.94 7.36
CA ASP A 106 3.34 -62.52 7.56
C ASP A 106 4.07 -61.61 6.54
N LEU A 107 5.31 -61.94 6.19
CA LEU A 107 6.09 -61.20 5.18
C LEU A 107 5.55 -61.44 3.76
N GLN A 108 5.10 -62.66 3.45
CA GLN A 108 4.45 -62.97 2.17
C GLN A 108 3.11 -62.25 2.03
N VAL A 109 2.31 -62.21 3.08
CA VAL A 109 1.06 -61.43 3.11
C VAL A 109 1.38 -59.96 2.87
N LYS A 110 2.37 -59.40 3.57
CA LYS A 110 2.72 -57.98 3.41
C LYS A 110 3.25 -57.66 2.01
N LEU A 111 4.00 -58.58 1.41
CA LEU A 111 4.49 -58.46 0.05
C LEU A 111 3.34 -58.48 -0.96
N ALA A 112 2.38 -59.39 -0.80
CA ALA A 112 1.18 -59.47 -1.63
C ALA A 112 0.26 -58.24 -1.47
N GLU A 113 0.17 -57.66 -0.28
CA GLU A 113 -0.51 -56.38 -0.06
C GLU A 113 0.18 -55.21 -0.79
N THR A 114 1.51 -55.20 -0.80
CA THR A 114 2.31 -54.12 -1.39
C THR A 114 2.38 -54.22 -2.91
N PHE A 115 2.40 -55.45 -3.44
CA PHE A 115 2.41 -55.74 -4.87
C PHE A 115 1.27 -56.73 -5.20
N PRO A 116 0.02 -56.25 -5.30
CA PRO A 116 -1.14 -57.10 -5.58
C PRO A 116 -1.01 -57.90 -6.88
N GLU A 117 -0.31 -57.34 -7.87
CA GLU A 117 0.04 -57.99 -9.13
C GLU A 117 0.87 -59.27 -8.94
N MET A 118 1.62 -59.39 -7.85
CA MET A 118 2.43 -60.57 -7.53
C MET A 118 1.74 -61.53 -6.55
N ALA A 119 0.56 -61.18 -6.03
CA ALA A 119 -0.19 -62.03 -5.10
C ALA A 119 -0.72 -63.33 -5.74
N GLN A 120 -0.82 -63.37 -7.09
CA GLN A 120 -1.33 -64.51 -7.85
C GLN A 120 -0.23 -65.34 -8.55
N SER A 121 1.04 -64.92 -8.49
CA SER A 121 2.14 -65.67 -9.10
C SER A 121 2.77 -66.63 -8.11
N ASP A 122 3.01 -67.89 -8.48
CA ASP A 122 3.83 -68.82 -7.70
C ASP A 122 5.29 -68.33 -7.65
N TRP A 123 5.91 -68.30 -6.46
CA TRP A 123 7.24 -67.71 -6.25
C TRP A 123 8.40 -68.74 -6.27
N GLY A 124 9.41 -68.50 -7.11
CA GLY A 124 10.56 -69.32 -7.55
C GLY A 124 10.56 -69.46 -9.09
N VAL A 125 11.60 -69.00 -9.82
CA VAL A 125 11.61 -68.77 -11.30
C VAL A 125 10.54 -69.58 -12.04
N THR A 126 9.50 -68.89 -12.52
CA THR A 126 8.37 -69.54 -13.18
C THR A 126 8.49 -69.31 -14.68
N GLU A 127 8.20 -70.34 -15.45
CA GLU A 127 8.26 -70.33 -16.89
C GLU A 127 6.81 -70.27 -17.39
N VAL A 128 6.40 -69.11 -17.91
CA VAL A 128 5.09 -69.01 -18.56
C VAL A 128 5.27 -69.44 -20.00
N TYR A 129 4.75 -70.61 -20.34
CA TYR A 129 4.83 -71.19 -21.67
C TYR A 129 3.71 -70.68 -22.57
N ASN A 130 4.06 -70.10 -23.72
CA ASN A 130 3.13 -69.72 -24.77
C ASN A 130 3.04 -70.83 -25.81
N GLU A 131 1.93 -71.58 -25.82
CA GLU A 131 1.71 -72.71 -26.74
C GLU A 131 1.64 -72.30 -28.22
N GLU A 132 1.17 -71.09 -28.55
CA GLU A 132 1.09 -70.60 -29.94
C GLU A 132 2.45 -70.20 -30.49
N ALA A 133 3.34 -69.71 -29.64
CA ALA A 133 4.67 -69.22 -30.02
C ALA A 133 5.80 -70.23 -29.75
N ASP A 134 5.55 -71.29 -28.97
CA ASP A 134 6.55 -72.24 -28.48
C ASP A 134 7.72 -71.56 -27.73
N ILE A 135 7.38 -70.57 -26.89
CA ILE A 135 8.37 -69.78 -26.12
C ILE A 135 7.99 -69.78 -24.65
N GLY A 136 8.96 -70.16 -23.79
CA GLY A 136 8.92 -69.93 -22.35
C GLY A 136 9.51 -68.56 -22.00
N ILE A 137 8.77 -67.74 -21.26
CA ILE A 137 9.30 -66.50 -20.68
C ILE A 137 9.56 -66.76 -19.20
N GLU A 138 10.84 -66.72 -18.82
CA GLU A 138 11.30 -66.89 -17.43
C GLU A 138 11.08 -65.60 -16.64
N TYR A 139 10.37 -65.69 -15.51
CA TYR A 139 10.17 -64.58 -14.58
C TYR A 139 10.96 -64.79 -13.28
N LEU A 140 11.67 -63.76 -12.82
CA LEU A 140 12.47 -63.81 -11.60
C LEU A 140 11.61 -63.66 -10.36
N LEU A 141 11.76 -64.57 -9.40
CA LEU A 141 10.98 -64.54 -8.17
C LEU A 141 11.83 -64.13 -6.98
N VAL A 142 11.36 -63.10 -6.27
CA VAL A 142 12.12 -62.39 -5.26
C VAL A 142 12.44 -63.33 -4.08
N PRO A 143 13.72 -63.56 -3.76
CA PRO A 143 14.08 -64.30 -2.55
C PRO A 143 13.46 -63.64 -1.32
N LEU A 144 12.90 -64.46 -0.43
CA LEU A 144 12.16 -64.01 0.76
C LEU A 144 13.01 -63.18 1.75
N TRP A 145 14.33 -63.19 1.64
CA TRP A 145 15.21 -62.30 2.42
C TRP A 145 15.30 -60.87 1.85
N PHE A 146 14.86 -60.65 0.61
CA PHE A 146 14.89 -59.33 -0.07
C PHE A 146 13.50 -58.70 -0.14
N SER A 147 12.43 -59.48 0.06
CA SER A 147 11.05 -58.97 0.05
C SER A 147 10.85 -57.80 1.01
N GLU A 148 11.49 -57.84 2.19
CA GLU A 148 11.52 -56.72 3.14
C GLU A 148 12.00 -55.43 2.47
N THR A 149 13.12 -55.49 1.74
CA THR A 149 13.70 -54.34 1.04
C THR A 149 12.78 -53.82 -0.06
N PHE A 150 12.19 -54.70 -0.86
CA PHE A 150 11.26 -54.28 -1.92
C PHE A 150 9.99 -53.65 -1.38
N ILE A 151 9.44 -54.18 -0.27
CA ILE A 151 8.27 -53.59 0.39
C ILE A 151 8.62 -52.18 0.90
N ILE A 152 9.73 -52.05 1.61
CA ILE A 152 10.17 -50.76 2.17
C ILE A 152 10.45 -49.76 1.04
N ASP A 153 11.14 -50.17 -0.02
CA ASP A 153 11.49 -49.28 -1.12
C ASP A 153 10.24 -48.78 -1.86
N HIS A 154 9.28 -49.66 -2.13
CA HIS A 154 8.02 -49.26 -2.74
C HIS A 154 7.22 -48.29 -1.86
N GLN A 155 7.06 -48.60 -0.57
CA GLN A 155 6.37 -47.72 0.38
C GLN A 155 7.08 -46.35 0.51
N ASN A 156 8.41 -46.35 0.56
CA ASN A 156 9.21 -45.13 0.56
C ASN A 156 8.99 -44.32 -0.72
N SER A 157 8.97 -44.97 -1.89
CA SER A 157 8.76 -44.28 -3.16
C SER A 157 7.42 -43.55 -3.21
N ILE A 158 6.35 -44.19 -2.72
CA ILE A 158 5.02 -43.57 -2.63
C ILE A 158 5.04 -42.39 -1.66
N SER A 159 5.60 -42.57 -0.46
CA SER A 159 5.69 -41.50 0.54
C SER A 159 6.49 -40.32 -0.01
N TYR A 160 7.64 -40.55 -0.64
CA TYR A 160 8.47 -39.49 -1.21
C TYR A 160 7.79 -38.76 -2.37
N MET A 161 7.02 -39.45 -3.22
CA MET A 161 6.21 -38.77 -4.24
C MET A 161 5.20 -37.82 -3.59
N GLN A 162 4.46 -38.29 -2.58
CA GLN A 162 3.49 -37.46 -1.86
C GLN A 162 4.15 -36.27 -1.14
N GLN A 163 5.31 -36.48 -0.51
CA GLN A 163 6.08 -35.43 0.14
C GLN A 163 6.55 -34.39 -0.89
N ARG A 164 7.11 -34.84 -2.03
CA ARG A 164 7.55 -33.95 -3.12
C ARG A 164 6.40 -33.10 -3.63
N ASP A 165 5.26 -33.71 -3.95
CA ASP A 165 4.11 -32.98 -4.49
C ASP A 165 3.61 -31.89 -3.50
N LYS A 166 3.64 -32.16 -2.19
CA LYS A 166 3.33 -31.15 -1.16
C LYS A 166 4.38 -30.04 -1.09
N LEU A 167 5.67 -30.37 -1.22
CA LEU A 167 6.75 -29.38 -1.21
C LEU A 167 6.72 -28.48 -2.45
N GLU A 168 6.37 -29.02 -3.62
CA GLU A 168 6.16 -28.21 -4.83
C GLU A 168 5.01 -27.20 -4.65
N LEU A 169 3.93 -27.60 -3.97
CA LEU A 169 2.85 -26.68 -3.59
C LEU A 169 3.34 -25.60 -2.62
N VAL A 170 4.14 -25.96 -1.61
CA VAL A 170 4.76 -25.00 -0.69
C VAL A 170 5.59 -23.96 -1.44
N ASP A 171 6.40 -24.39 -2.40
CA ASP A 171 7.23 -23.48 -3.19
C ASP A 171 6.38 -22.53 -4.03
N SER A 172 5.31 -23.03 -4.65
CA SER A 172 4.35 -22.20 -5.38
C SER A 172 3.68 -21.16 -4.47
N LEU A 173 3.25 -21.55 -3.27
CA LEU A 173 2.65 -20.63 -2.30
C LEU A 173 3.63 -19.57 -1.82
N ASN A 174 4.90 -19.94 -1.59
CA ASN A 174 5.95 -19.00 -1.19
C ASN A 174 6.23 -17.96 -2.29
N GLN A 175 6.23 -18.37 -3.56
CA GLN A 175 6.33 -17.43 -4.69
C GLN A 175 5.18 -16.43 -4.71
N GLN A 176 3.95 -16.90 -4.46
CA GLN A 176 2.78 -16.02 -4.36
C GLN A 176 2.89 -15.04 -3.19
N VAL A 177 3.32 -15.52 -2.02
CA VAL A 177 3.56 -14.67 -0.84
C VAL A 177 4.58 -13.57 -1.14
N MET A 178 5.69 -13.91 -1.82
CA MET A 178 6.71 -12.93 -2.21
C MET A 178 6.14 -11.82 -3.10
N VAL A 179 5.35 -12.18 -4.12
CA VAL A 179 4.70 -11.19 -5.01
C VAL A 179 3.72 -10.29 -4.25
N LEU A 180 2.97 -10.85 -3.30
CA LEU A 180 2.06 -10.08 -2.45
C LEU A 180 2.82 -9.14 -1.49
N GLN A 181 3.95 -9.60 -0.94
CA GLN A 181 4.82 -8.77 -0.09
C GLN A 181 5.45 -7.62 -0.87
N ASP A 182 5.91 -7.85 -2.10
CA ASP A 182 6.38 -6.78 -2.98
C ASP A 182 5.27 -5.76 -3.26
N SER A 183 4.05 -6.23 -3.53
CA SER A 183 2.88 -5.36 -3.73
C SER A 183 2.56 -4.53 -2.49
N LEU A 184 2.66 -5.11 -1.29
CA LEU A 184 2.49 -4.39 -0.02
C LEU A 184 3.56 -3.30 0.16
N PHE A 185 4.81 -3.61 -0.18
CA PHE A 185 5.93 -2.66 -0.13
C PHE A 185 5.71 -1.50 -1.10
N THR A 186 5.32 -1.78 -2.35
CA THR A 186 4.98 -0.73 -3.34
C THR A 186 3.84 0.14 -2.85
N LEU A 187 2.77 -0.43 -2.30
CA LEU A 187 1.65 0.36 -1.76
C LEU A 187 2.08 1.26 -0.60
N GLU A 188 3.01 0.81 0.25
CA GLU A 188 3.54 1.61 1.35
C GLU A 188 4.38 2.78 0.83
N GLN A 189 5.23 2.52 -0.17
CA GLN A 189 6.04 3.54 -0.83
C GLN A 189 5.13 4.60 -1.50
N GLU A 190 4.15 4.18 -2.28
CA GLU A 190 3.21 5.10 -2.94
C GLU A 190 2.39 5.93 -1.94
N LYS A 191 2.06 5.36 -0.77
CA LYS A 191 1.39 6.10 0.32
C LYS A 191 2.33 7.16 0.91
N SER A 192 3.58 6.80 1.17
CA SER A 192 4.60 7.72 1.67
C SER A 192 4.84 8.88 0.69
N GLU A 193 4.97 8.58 -0.60
CA GLU A 193 5.14 9.57 -1.66
C GLU A 193 3.92 10.50 -1.77
N ALA A 194 2.69 9.96 -1.71
CA ALA A 194 1.48 10.77 -1.74
C ALA A 194 1.39 11.75 -0.55
N TYR A 195 1.80 11.31 0.65
CA TYR A 195 1.90 12.21 1.80
C TYR A 195 3.00 13.25 1.62
N GLN A 196 4.19 12.85 1.19
CA GLN A 196 5.31 13.76 0.98
C GLN A 196 4.94 14.88 0.01
N LEU A 197 4.39 14.53 -1.16
CA LEU A 197 3.95 15.51 -2.16
C LEU A 197 2.88 16.44 -1.60
N GLY A 198 1.90 15.91 -0.87
CA GLY A 198 0.87 16.73 -0.22
C GLY A 198 1.44 17.68 0.84
N TYR A 199 2.43 17.25 1.62
CA TYR A 199 3.12 18.08 2.61
C TYR A 199 3.97 19.17 1.96
N GLU A 200 4.75 18.82 0.94
CA GLU A 200 5.56 19.78 0.18
C GLU A 200 4.68 20.86 -0.47
N GLU A 201 3.59 20.46 -1.14
CA GLU A 201 2.65 21.40 -1.76
C GLU A 201 2.02 22.34 -0.71
N ALA A 202 1.57 21.79 0.42
CA ALA A 202 0.99 22.57 1.50
C ALA A 202 2.01 23.53 2.13
N PHE A 203 3.26 23.09 2.31
CA PHE A 203 4.34 23.90 2.87
C PHE A 203 4.73 25.05 1.95
N THR A 204 4.94 24.78 0.65
CA THR A 204 5.25 25.82 -0.33
C THR A 204 4.14 26.87 -0.41
N LYS A 205 2.87 26.44 -0.41
CA LYS A 205 1.73 27.39 -0.39
C LYS A 205 1.68 28.19 0.92
N TYR A 206 1.99 27.59 2.06
CA TYR A 206 2.10 28.31 3.32
C TYR A 206 3.23 29.35 3.32
N GLU A 207 4.40 28.99 2.79
CA GLU A 207 5.56 29.88 2.68
C GLU A 207 5.27 31.08 1.76
N ASP A 208 4.60 30.85 0.62
CA ASP A 208 4.16 31.91 -0.29
C ASP A 208 3.16 32.86 0.38
N ILE A 209 2.15 32.33 1.08
CA ILE A 209 1.18 33.14 1.84
C ILE A 209 1.89 33.94 2.93
N ASN A 210 2.82 33.33 3.67
CA ASN A 210 3.53 33.99 4.76
C ASN A 210 4.48 35.09 4.24
N THR A 211 5.14 34.86 3.10
CA THR A 211 5.99 35.85 2.44
C THR A 211 5.17 37.06 2.00
N LYS A 212 4.04 36.83 1.30
CA LYS A 212 3.10 37.88 0.92
C LYS A 212 2.59 38.67 2.14
N TYR A 213 2.29 37.97 3.23
CA TYR A 213 1.84 38.61 4.47
C TYR A 213 2.93 39.48 5.09
N ILE A 214 4.18 39.01 5.12
CA ILE A 214 5.33 39.80 5.61
C ILE A 214 5.56 41.01 4.71
N GLU A 215 5.54 40.86 3.37
CA GLU A 215 5.67 41.97 2.42
C GLU A 215 4.58 43.05 2.62
N LEU A 216 3.33 42.63 2.85
CA LEU A 216 2.22 43.55 3.17
C LEU A 216 2.42 44.29 4.50
N LEU A 217 3.09 43.68 5.49
CA LEU A 217 3.42 44.33 6.75
C LEU A 217 4.61 45.30 6.63
N GLU A 218 5.61 44.96 5.80
CA GLU A 218 6.81 45.76 5.60
C GLU A 218 6.58 46.96 4.67
N GLN A 219 5.76 46.78 3.63
CA GLN A 219 5.33 47.83 2.71
C GLN A 219 3.81 47.90 2.71
N PRO A 220 3.20 48.52 3.74
CA PRO A 220 1.77 48.76 3.71
C PRO A 220 1.45 49.56 2.44
N PRO A 221 0.47 49.13 1.61
CA PRO A 221 0.21 49.73 0.32
C PRO A 221 0.05 51.25 0.50
N SER A 222 1.01 52.00 -0.05
CA SER A 222 0.90 53.46 -0.06
C SER A 222 -0.16 53.80 -1.10
N ILE A 223 -1.29 54.29 -0.61
CA ILE A 223 -2.32 54.87 -1.47
C ILE A 223 -1.65 56.09 -2.14
N ASP A 224 -1.27 55.96 -3.41
CA ASP A 224 -0.86 57.09 -4.22
C ASP A 224 -2.10 57.94 -4.47
N PHE A 225 -2.38 58.83 -3.51
CA PHE A 225 -3.30 59.92 -3.72
C PHE A 225 -2.70 60.73 -4.86
N GLY A 226 -3.22 60.56 -6.08
CA GLY A 226 -2.85 61.32 -7.27
C GLY A 226 -3.13 62.81 -7.12
N ILE A 227 -2.42 63.47 -6.21
CA ILE A 227 -2.50 64.89 -5.92
C ILE A 227 -1.45 65.55 -6.82
N PRO A 228 -1.85 66.44 -7.74
CA PRO A 228 -0.90 67.16 -8.57
C PRO A 228 0.10 67.92 -7.67
N LYS A 229 1.39 67.87 -8.02
CA LYS A 229 2.56 68.38 -7.26
C LYS A 229 2.52 69.87 -6.85
N TRP A 230 1.42 70.58 -7.07
CA TRP A 230 1.19 71.96 -6.68
C TRP A 230 0.52 72.11 -5.31
N GLY A 231 0.09 71.01 -4.67
CA GLY A 231 -0.59 71.01 -3.37
C GLY A 231 0.29 70.86 -2.12
N ILE A 232 1.62 70.77 -2.25
CA ILE A 232 2.55 70.48 -1.12
C ILE A 232 3.00 71.77 -0.40
N ILE A 233 2.21 72.83 -0.43
CA ILE A 233 2.43 74.02 0.41
C ILE A 233 1.13 74.27 1.19
N GLY A 234 0.98 73.63 2.36
CA GLY A 234 -0.14 73.97 3.25
C GLY A 234 -0.62 72.97 4.29
N THR A 235 -0.01 71.79 4.46
CA THR A 235 -0.48 70.80 5.45
C THR A 235 0.66 70.20 6.28
N SER A 236 1.31 71.03 7.09
CA SER A 236 2.19 70.60 8.19
C SER A 236 1.67 71.01 9.57
N ILE A 237 0.39 71.36 9.69
CA ILE A 237 -0.25 71.70 10.98
C ILE A 237 -1.62 71.04 11.01
N GLY A 238 -1.78 69.92 11.74
CA GLY A 238 -3.12 69.34 11.92
C GLY A 238 -3.27 67.89 12.38
N ALA A 239 -2.25 67.20 12.89
CA ALA A 239 -2.41 65.83 13.41
C ALA A 239 -1.70 65.60 14.77
N GLY A 240 -1.61 66.64 15.61
CA GLY A 240 -0.87 66.59 16.89
C GLY A 240 -1.58 67.16 18.12
N VAL A 241 -2.86 67.53 18.07
CA VAL A 241 -3.58 68.06 19.25
C VAL A 241 -5.04 67.62 19.27
N LEU A 242 -5.33 66.33 19.51
CA LEU A 242 -6.64 65.87 19.99
C LEU A 242 -6.53 64.60 20.87
N VAL A 243 -5.46 64.46 21.65
CA VAL A 243 -5.40 63.51 22.79
C VAL A 243 -4.83 64.28 23.98
N GLY A 244 -5.68 64.99 24.71
CA GLY A 244 -5.23 65.81 25.84
C GLY A 244 -6.25 66.73 26.51
N SER A 245 -7.56 66.60 26.27
CA SER A 245 -8.57 67.41 27.01
C SER A 245 -9.88 66.68 27.32
N GLN A 246 -9.83 65.36 27.49
CA GLN A 246 -10.89 64.62 28.19
C GLN A 246 -10.27 63.78 29.32
N ILE A 247 -9.68 64.49 30.29
CA ILE A 247 -9.61 64.02 31.67
C ILE A 247 -10.31 65.12 32.47
N LYS A 248 -11.46 64.76 33.03
CA LYS A 248 -12.18 65.53 34.04
C LYS A 248 -12.02 64.79 35.35
#